data_AF-A0A935ZYD5-F1
#
_entry.id   AF-A0A935ZYD5-F1
#
_cell.length_a   1.000
_cell.length_b   1.000
_cell.length_c   1.000
_cell.angle_alpha   90.00
_cell.angle_beta   90.00
_cell.angle_gamma   90.00
#
_symmetry.space_group_name_H-M   'P 1'
#
loop_
_entity.id
_entity.type
_entity.pdbx_description
1 polymer ?
#
loop_
_entity_poly.entity_id
_entity_poly.type
_entity_poly.pdbx_seq_one_letter_code
_entity_poly.pdbx_strand_id
1 'polypeptide(L)'
;MIRTITFLAALGLASASNAAPVVLSPGVLVDVEGDRAFAVDPSGFTQYIELGNGAARWVSPETAYPLVLADGFLVALAAPDWPGSAVVLLLNPSSGEIIDRVSFDLPETVAANFFPKPKRKFEASAVDTPEGVRIFWRHEFRELRGAVIVETDQNGDEVINPITIETGAFDLVRDQNRHYAVPVRTAFSQPPALTVALNDNERLADISGTQLRAADNRHVQTFQALPHDTFGQIYQWSVFDRTGERKGGYTSPYSRAPFVVDDGTLVIRDQPFGYAEANGSWTERGTRLVGINLASGTERWSFPVLDQEYRGPLPP
;
A
#
# COMPACT_ATOMS: atom_id res chain seq x y z
N MET A 1 -18.38 26.17 -62.54
CA MET A 1 -17.67 25.07 -61.85
C MET A 1 -17.72 25.34 -60.36
N ILE A 2 -18.57 24.63 -59.62
CA ILE A 2 -18.70 24.75 -58.16
C ILE A 2 -17.72 23.74 -57.55
N ARG A 3 -16.71 24.22 -56.81
CA ARG A 3 -15.79 23.37 -56.05
C ARG A 3 -16.33 23.18 -54.64
N THR A 4 -16.85 22.00 -54.38
CA THR A 4 -17.20 21.53 -53.03
C THR A 4 -15.91 21.25 -52.26
N ILE A 5 -15.68 21.97 -51.15
CA ILE A 5 -14.59 21.70 -50.21
C ILE A 5 -15.16 20.80 -49.12
N THR A 6 -14.71 19.55 -49.09
CA THR A 6 -15.02 18.58 -48.03
C THR A 6 -14.07 18.81 -46.87
N PHE A 7 -14.59 19.24 -45.71
CA PHE A 7 -13.85 19.25 -44.45
C PHE A 7 -13.79 17.81 -43.90
N LEU A 8 -12.58 17.25 -43.79
CA LEU A 8 -12.33 16.05 -43.00
C LEU A 8 -12.27 16.45 -41.52
N ALA A 9 -13.20 15.94 -40.71
CA ALA A 9 -13.10 16.00 -39.26
C ALA A 9 -12.06 14.98 -38.79
N ALA A 10 -10.94 15.47 -38.24
CA ALA A 10 -9.98 14.63 -37.53
C ALA A 10 -10.53 14.29 -36.14
N LEU A 11 -11.01 13.06 -35.97
CA LEU A 11 -11.28 12.49 -34.65
C LEU A 11 -9.93 12.25 -33.96
N GLY A 12 -9.58 13.14 -33.03
CA GLY A 12 -8.48 12.90 -32.10
C GLY A 12 -8.85 11.76 -31.17
N LEU A 13 -8.21 10.61 -31.35
CA LEU A 13 -8.21 9.55 -30.34
C LEU A 13 -7.45 10.08 -29.12
N ALA A 14 -8.20 10.49 -28.10
CA ALA A 14 -7.63 10.70 -26.78
C ALA A 14 -7.13 9.33 -26.29
N SER A 15 -5.80 9.15 -26.24
CA SER A 15 -5.22 8.01 -25.54
C SER A 15 -5.57 8.16 -24.07
N ALA A 16 -6.50 7.35 -23.58
CA ALA A 16 -6.67 7.14 -22.16
C ALA A 16 -5.32 6.60 -21.65
N SER A 17 -4.59 7.43 -20.91
CA SER A 17 -3.41 7.00 -20.20
C SER A 17 -3.90 6.06 -19.10
N ASN A 18 -3.83 4.74 -19.32
CA ASN A 18 -4.09 3.76 -18.28
C ASN A 18 -3.15 4.07 -17.12
N ALA A 19 -3.70 4.59 -16.02
CA ALA A 19 -2.92 4.84 -14.82
C ALA A 19 -2.44 3.50 -14.29
N ALA A 20 -1.15 3.39 -13.98
CA ALA A 20 -0.60 2.19 -13.37
C ALA A 20 -1.24 1.98 -11.97
N PRO A 21 -1.41 0.72 -11.53
CA PRO A 21 -1.87 0.45 -10.18
C PRO A 21 -0.95 1.09 -9.15
N VAL A 22 -1.53 1.55 -8.05
CA VAL A 22 -0.80 2.25 -7.00
C VAL A 22 -0.73 1.41 -5.74
N VAL A 23 0.41 1.49 -5.05
CA VAL A 23 0.55 0.94 -3.70
C VAL A 23 -0.21 1.88 -2.75
N LEU A 24 -1.40 1.45 -2.33
CA LEU A 24 -2.15 2.19 -1.32
C LEU A 24 -1.49 2.04 0.05
N SER A 25 -1.01 0.85 0.38
CA SER A 25 -0.24 0.61 1.59
C SER A 25 0.54 -0.68 1.42
N PRO A 26 1.52 -0.99 2.28
CA PRO A 26 2.20 -2.27 2.22
C PRO A 26 1.19 -3.44 2.20
N GLY A 27 1.28 -4.30 1.18
CA GLY A 27 0.38 -5.44 0.96
C GLY A 27 -0.98 -5.10 0.35
N VAL A 28 -1.22 -3.86 -0.09
CA VAL A 28 -2.45 -3.40 -0.75
C VAL A 28 -2.14 -2.59 -2.00
N LEU A 29 -2.51 -3.12 -3.15
CA LEU A 29 -2.44 -2.45 -4.45
C LEU A 29 -3.86 -2.09 -4.92
N VAL A 30 -4.03 -0.92 -5.52
CA VAL A 30 -5.30 -0.51 -6.13
C VAL A 30 -5.10 -0.13 -7.58
N ASP A 31 -5.88 -0.74 -8.46
CA ASP A 31 -5.95 -0.50 -9.89
C ASP A 31 -7.33 0.10 -10.20
N VAL A 32 -7.41 1.43 -10.18
CA VAL A 32 -8.66 2.18 -10.38
C VAL A 32 -9.21 1.96 -11.79
N GLU A 33 -8.36 1.97 -12.81
CA GLU A 33 -8.81 1.75 -14.20
C GLU A 33 -9.29 0.30 -14.42
N GLY A 34 -8.76 -0.65 -13.65
CA GLY A 34 -9.19 -2.05 -13.64
C GLY A 34 -10.34 -2.38 -12.69
N ASP A 35 -10.92 -1.42 -11.95
CA ASP A 35 -11.94 -1.61 -10.91
C ASP A 35 -11.59 -2.76 -9.93
N ARG A 36 -10.33 -2.77 -9.46
CA ARG A 36 -9.84 -3.84 -8.60
C ARG A 36 -8.80 -3.40 -7.60
N ALA A 37 -8.69 -4.15 -6.52
CA ALA A 37 -7.57 -4.13 -5.59
C ALA A 37 -6.99 -5.53 -5.39
N PHE A 38 -5.72 -5.58 -5.04
CA PHE A 38 -5.05 -6.78 -4.52
C PHE A 38 -4.66 -6.51 -3.09
N ALA A 39 -5.19 -7.28 -2.15
CA ALA A 39 -4.86 -7.11 -0.74
C ALA A 39 -4.58 -8.44 -0.06
N VAL A 40 -3.61 -8.42 0.85
CA VAL A 40 -3.33 -9.57 1.71
C VAL A 40 -4.31 -9.62 2.89
N ASP A 41 -4.96 -10.76 3.09
CA ASP A 41 -5.84 -11.00 4.23
C ASP A 41 -5.05 -11.29 5.52
N PRO A 42 -5.70 -11.36 6.70
CA PRO A 42 -5.01 -11.66 7.96
C PRO A 42 -4.30 -13.01 8.01
N SER A 43 -4.64 -13.95 7.13
CA SER A 43 -4.00 -15.26 7.00
C SER A 43 -2.81 -15.25 6.03
N GLY A 44 -2.52 -14.11 5.40
CA GLY A 44 -1.38 -13.92 4.50
C GLY A 44 -1.67 -14.27 3.04
N PHE A 45 -2.92 -14.55 2.67
CA PHE A 45 -3.28 -14.84 1.28
C PHE A 45 -3.69 -13.56 0.57
N THR A 46 -3.20 -13.36 -0.65
CA THR A 46 -3.63 -12.26 -1.50
C THR A 46 -5.00 -12.56 -2.07
N GLN A 47 -5.87 -11.56 -2.09
CA GLN A 47 -7.17 -11.64 -2.75
C GLN A 47 -7.31 -10.54 -3.79
N TYR A 48 -7.96 -10.86 -4.91
CA TYR A 48 -8.54 -9.86 -5.81
C TYR A 48 -9.85 -9.37 -5.21
N ILE A 49 -10.02 -8.06 -5.09
CA ILE A 49 -11.20 -7.40 -4.54
C ILE A 49 -11.78 -6.46 -5.60
N GLU A 50 -13.06 -6.53 -5.89
CA GLU A 50 -13.75 -5.53 -6.73
C GLU A 50 -13.98 -4.23 -5.96
N LEU A 51 -13.63 -3.07 -6.54
CA LEU A 51 -13.79 -1.80 -5.84
C LEU A 51 -15.26 -1.37 -5.77
N GLY A 52 -16.09 -1.78 -6.73
CA GLY A 52 -17.52 -1.49 -6.73
C GLY A 52 -18.29 -2.03 -5.50
N ASN A 53 -17.92 -3.20 -4.97
CA ASN A 53 -18.69 -3.88 -3.92
C ASN A 53 -17.86 -4.54 -2.80
N GLY A 54 -16.52 -4.55 -2.90
CA GLY A 54 -15.62 -5.17 -1.93
C GLY A 54 -15.59 -6.70 -1.97
N ALA A 55 -16.17 -7.34 -2.99
CA ALA A 55 -16.24 -8.79 -3.10
C ALA A 55 -14.90 -9.37 -3.58
N ALA A 56 -14.48 -10.45 -2.94
CA ALA A 56 -13.32 -11.22 -3.38
C ALA A 56 -13.66 -12.09 -4.60
N ARG A 57 -12.84 -12.05 -5.66
CA ARG A 57 -13.02 -12.88 -6.87
C ARG A 57 -12.20 -14.16 -6.84
N TRP A 58 -10.96 -14.06 -6.34
CA TRP A 58 -10.07 -15.19 -6.17
C TRP A 58 -9.17 -14.94 -4.97
N VAL A 59 -8.61 -16.04 -4.46
CA VAL A 59 -7.61 -16.07 -3.38
C VAL A 59 -6.37 -16.77 -3.92
N SER A 60 -5.18 -16.27 -3.58
CA SER A 60 -3.93 -16.90 -4.00
C SER A 60 -3.83 -18.33 -3.46
N PRO A 61 -3.19 -19.27 -4.19
CA PRO A 61 -3.09 -20.66 -3.76
C PRO A 61 -2.10 -20.87 -2.59
N GLU A 62 -1.22 -19.90 -2.34
CA GLU A 62 -0.34 -19.85 -1.18
C GLU A 62 -0.25 -18.41 -0.64
N THR A 63 0.37 -18.25 0.53
CA THR A 63 0.56 -16.92 1.12
C THR A 63 1.38 -16.04 0.20
N ALA A 64 0.86 -14.86 -0.11
CA ALA A 64 1.42 -13.95 -1.08
C ALA A 64 1.20 -12.53 -0.57
N TYR A 65 2.25 -11.71 -0.59
CA TYR A 65 2.21 -10.33 -0.16
C TYR A 65 2.43 -9.40 -1.37
N PRO A 66 1.39 -8.71 -1.86
CA PRO A 66 1.47 -7.90 -3.08
C PRO A 66 2.52 -6.79 -2.98
N LEU A 67 3.38 -6.69 -4.00
CA LEU A 67 4.41 -5.65 -4.09
C LEU A 67 4.13 -4.66 -5.23
N VAL A 68 3.82 -5.17 -6.43
CA VAL A 68 3.53 -4.36 -7.62
C VAL A 68 2.74 -5.17 -8.65
N LEU A 69 2.02 -4.48 -9.53
CA LEU A 69 1.53 -5.05 -10.79
C LEU A 69 2.42 -4.55 -11.92
N ALA A 70 3.17 -5.43 -12.57
CA ALA A 70 4.12 -5.09 -13.63
C ALA A 70 4.20 -6.21 -14.67
N ASP A 71 4.42 -5.85 -15.93
CA ASP A 71 4.51 -6.80 -17.07
C ASP A 71 3.33 -7.79 -17.16
N GLY A 72 2.14 -7.37 -16.72
CA GLY A 72 0.94 -8.21 -16.71
C GLY A 72 0.89 -9.25 -15.59
N PHE A 73 1.84 -9.23 -14.66
CA PHE A 73 1.87 -10.09 -13.47
C PHE A 73 1.61 -9.30 -12.20
N LEU A 74 0.96 -9.95 -11.24
CA LEU A 74 0.98 -9.52 -9.86
C LEU A 74 2.21 -10.11 -9.20
N VAL A 75 3.18 -9.25 -8.87
CA VAL A 75 4.42 -9.63 -8.20
C VAL A 75 4.17 -9.60 -6.70
N ALA A 76 4.37 -10.72 -6.04
CA ALA A 76 4.13 -10.86 -4.60
C ALA A 76 5.26 -11.59 -3.89
N LEU A 77 5.53 -11.25 -2.63
CA LEU A 77 6.48 -11.98 -1.79
C LEU A 77 5.78 -13.18 -1.14
N ALA A 78 6.36 -14.37 -1.25
CA ALA A 78 5.87 -15.56 -0.54
C ALA A 78 6.30 -15.53 0.93
N ALA A 79 5.61 -16.27 1.79
CA ALA A 79 6.10 -16.51 3.14
C ALA A 79 7.42 -17.31 3.07
N PRO A 80 8.41 -17.02 3.93
CA PRO A 80 9.70 -17.69 3.86
C PRO A 80 9.59 -19.10 4.44
N ASP A 81 10.19 -20.07 3.76
CA ASP A 81 10.36 -21.43 4.30
C ASP A 81 11.47 -21.49 5.36
N TRP A 82 12.57 -20.74 5.14
CA TRP A 82 13.72 -20.63 6.06
C TRP A 82 14.43 -19.26 5.94
N PRO A 83 15.18 -18.81 6.97
CA PRO A 83 16.05 -17.63 6.87
C PRO A 83 17.14 -17.78 5.81
N GLY A 84 17.62 -16.68 5.22
CA GLY A 84 18.67 -16.70 4.19
C GLY A 84 18.16 -16.87 2.76
N SER A 85 16.85 -16.98 2.56
CA SER A 85 16.25 -16.95 1.24
C SER A 85 14.90 -16.25 1.25
N ALA A 86 14.46 -15.83 0.07
CA ALA A 86 13.13 -15.35 -0.16
C ALA A 86 12.66 -15.75 -1.55
N VAL A 87 11.34 -15.80 -1.73
CA VAL A 87 10.70 -16.20 -2.97
C VAL A 87 9.71 -15.13 -3.37
N VAL A 88 9.80 -14.70 -4.63
CA VAL A 88 8.79 -13.88 -5.28
C VAL A 88 7.95 -14.75 -6.20
N LEU A 89 6.65 -14.55 -6.12
CA LEU A 89 5.63 -15.20 -6.92
C LEU A 89 5.20 -14.25 -8.03
N LEU A 90 5.05 -14.79 -9.24
CA LEU A 90 4.38 -14.11 -10.35
C LEU A 90 3.00 -14.71 -10.51
N LEU A 91 1.97 -13.98 -10.10
CA LEU A 91 0.59 -14.43 -10.20
C LEU A 91 -0.09 -13.84 -11.43
N ASN A 92 -0.97 -14.62 -12.06
CA ASN A 92 -1.93 -14.09 -13.02
C ASN A 92 -2.93 -13.18 -12.27
N PRO A 93 -3.03 -11.88 -12.61
CA PRO A 93 -3.88 -10.95 -11.87
C PRO A 93 -5.38 -11.25 -11.99
N SER A 94 -5.81 -11.99 -13.01
CA SER A 94 -7.22 -12.31 -13.26
C SER A 94 -7.66 -13.61 -12.59
N SER A 95 -6.75 -14.56 -12.34
CA SER A 95 -7.09 -15.87 -11.75
C SER A 95 -6.43 -16.17 -10.41
N GLY A 96 -5.36 -15.45 -10.03
CA GLY A 96 -4.53 -15.76 -8.87
C GLY A 96 -3.61 -16.97 -9.07
N GLU A 97 -3.58 -17.57 -10.26
CA GLU A 97 -2.69 -18.69 -10.57
C GLU A 97 -1.23 -18.27 -10.51
N ILE A 98 -0.38 -19.09 -9.87
CA ILE A 98 1.07 -18.85 -9.84
C ILE A 98 1.67 -19.30 -11.16
N ILE A 99 2.18 -18.35 -11.92
CA ILE A 99 2.86 -18.56 -13.21
C ILE A 99 4.33 -18.95 -13.00
N ASP A 100 5.00 -18.31 -12.03
CA ASP A 100 6.41 -18.56 -11.76
C ASP A 100 6.77 -18.32 -10.28
N ARG A 101 7.88 -18.92 -9.85
CA ARG A 101 8.48 -18.74 -8.54
C ARG A 101 9.96 -18.44 -8.69
N VAL A 102 10.37 -17.28 -8.20
CA VAL A 102 11.75 -16.80 -8.32
C VAL A 102 12.35 -16.67 -6.94
N SER A 103 13.34 -17.51 -6.64
CA SER A 103 14.10 -17.45 -5.38
C SER A 103 15.29 -16.51 -5.49
N PHE A 104 15.62 -15.85 -4.38
CA PHE A 104 16.85 -15.07 -4.23
C PHE A 104 17.43 -15.24 -2.83
N ASP A 105 18.75 -15.09 -2.75
CA ASP A 105 19.49 -15.25 -1.51
C ASP A 105 19.38 -13.99 -0.65
N LEU A 106 19.26 -14.21 0.66
CA LEU A 106 19.34 -13.20 1.70
C LEU A 106 20.48 -13.57 2.66
N PRO A 107 20.97 -12.63 3.49
CA PRO A 107 21.86 -12.99 4.59
C PRO A 107 21.22 -14.06 5.49
N GLU A 108 22.02 -14.99 6.01
CA GLU A 108 21.53 -16.17 6.77
C GLU A 108 20.68 -15.79 8.00
N THR A 109 20.88 -14.58 8.53
CA THR A 109 20.14 -14.03 9.68
C THR A 109 18.77 -13.46 9.32
N VAL A 110 18.49 -13.22 8.04
CA VAL A 110 17.30 -12.53 7.56
C VAL A 110 16.23 -13.53 7.15
N ALA A 111 15.03 -13.40 7.73
CA ALA A 111 13.85 -14.10 7.27
C ALA A 111 12.89 -13.11 6.59
N ALA A 112 12.51 -13.37 5.35
CA ALA A 112 11.60 -12.52 4.57
C ALA A 112 10.13 -12.63 4.99
N ASN A 113 9.87 -12.57 6.29
CA ASN A 113 8.56 -12.81 6.87
C ASN A 113 7.78 -11.49 6.98
N PHE A 114 6.75 -11.33 6.16
CA PHE A 114 5.86 -10.17 6.17
C PHE A 114 4.75 -10.24 7.24
N PHE A 115 4.68 -11.34 8.02
CA PHE A 115 3.84 -11.34 9.21
C PHE A 115 4.53 -10.57 10.33
N PRO A 116 3.79 -9.69 11.04
CA PRO A 116 4.35 -8.93 12.15
C PRO A 116 4.84 -9.87 13.25
N LYS A 117 6.08 -9.68 13.70
CA LYS A 117 6.68 -10.42 14.82
C LYS A 117 7.17 -9.45 15.91
N PRO A 118 7.25 -9.89 17.17
CA PRO A 118 7.79 -9.05 18.23
C PRO A 118 9.21 -8.59 17.86
N LYS A 119 9.41 -7.26 17.80
CA LYS A 119 10.71 -6.62 17.55
C LYS A 119 11.43 -7.08 16.26
N ARG A 120 10.69 -7.65 15.31
CA ARG A 120 11.18 -8.11 14.01
C ARG A 120 10.26 -7.61 12.93
N LYS A 121 10.84 -6.99 11.90
CA LYS A 121 10.11 -6.48 10.76
C LYS A 121 10.86 -6.80 9.49
N PHE A 122 10.16 -7.34 8.49
CA PHE A 122 10.66 -7.42 7.13
C PHE A 122 9.73 -6.61 6.24
N GLU A 123 10.30 -5.66 5.51
CA GLU A 123 9.58 -4.84 4.55
C GLU A 123 10.17 -5.07 3.18
N ALA A 124 9.30 -5.17 2.18
CA ALA A 124 9.67 -5.18 0.78
C ALA A 124 8.83 -4.17 0.02
N SER A 125 9.45 -3.53 -0.97
CA SER A 125 8.77 -2.64 -1.91
C SER A 125 9.32 -2.88 -3.30
N ALA A 126 8.52 -2.60 -4.31
CA ALA A 126 8.90 -2.83 -5.69
C ALA A 126 8.70 -1.56 -6.52
N VAL A 127 9.55 -1.39 -7.52
CA VAL A 127 9.46 -0.32 -8.51
C VAL A 127 9.59 -0.95 -9.88
N ASP A 128 8.67 -0.60 -10.77
CA ASP A 128 8.74 -1.00 -12.18
C ASP A 128 9.88 -0.25 -12.88
N THR A 129 10.65 -0.95 -13.71
CA THR A 129 11.83 -0.44 -14.41
C THR A 129 11.81 -0.88 -15.87
N PRO A 130 12.53 -0.21 -16.79
CA PRO A 130 12.58 -0.64 -18.18
C PRO A 130 13.08 -2.08 -18.38
N GLU A 131 13.87 -2.61 -17.45
CA GLU A 131 14.47 -3.94 -17.49
C GLU A 131 13.65 -5.03 -16.75
N GLY A 132 12.55 -4.66 -16.09
CA GLY A 132 11.72 -5.55 -15.26
C GLY A 132 11.35 -4.89 -13.94
N VAL A 133 11.34 -5.63 -12.84
CA VAL A 133 10.95 -5.09 -11.52
C VAL A 133 12.12 -5.06 -10.57
N ARG A 134 12.42 -3.89 -9.99
CA ARG A 134 13.38 -3.79 -8.89
C ARG A 134 12.67 -3.93 -7.55
N ILE A 135 13.13 -4.85 -6.72
CA ILE A 135 12.59 -5.08 -5.38
C ILE A 135 13.63 -4.68 -4.35
N PHE A 136 13.23 -3.79 -3.44
CA PHE A 136 13.99 -3.36 -2.28
C PHE A 136 13.48 -4.08 -1.05
N TRP A 137 14.39 -4.47 -0.16
CA TRP A 137 14.03 -5.06 1.11
C TRP A 137 14.80 -4.45 2.27
N ARG A 138 14.15 -4.47 3.43
CA ARG A 138 14.68 -4.01 4.71
C ARG A 138 14.25 -4.97 5.79
N HIS A 139 15.23 -5.46 6.55
CA HIS A 139 15.00 -6.28 7.73
C HIS A 139 15.45 -5.50 8.96
N GLU A 140 14.56 -5.38 9.94
CA GLU A 140 14.83 -4.79 11.23
C GLU A 140 14.69 -5.85 12.32
N PHE A 141 15.69 -5.94 13.18
CA PHE A 141 15.69 -6.82 14.33
C PHE A 141 16.14 -6.07 15.58
N ARG A 142 15.39 -6.22 16.66
CA ARG A 142 15.87 -5.94 18.01
C ARG A 142 15.78 -7.21 18.82
N GLU A 143 16.82 -7.46 19.60
CA GLU A 143 16.84 -8.62 20.47
C GLU A 143 15.79 -8.48 21.58
N LEU A 144 15.04 -9.55 21.84
CA LEU A 144 14.04 -9.59 22.90
C LEU A 144 14.73 -9.97 24.22
N ARG A 145 14.81 -9.02 25.15
CA ARG A 145 15.43 -9.20 26.46
C ARG A 145 14.71 -8.34 27.50
N GLY A 146 14.64 -8.83 28.75
CA GLY A 146 14.04 -8.11 29.88
C GLY A 146 14.94 -7.02 30.51
N ALA A 147 16.20 -6.90 30.10
CA ALA A 147 17.15 -5.90 30.61
C ALA A 147 17.57 -4.92 29.51
N VAL A 148 17.74 -3.64 29.89
CA VAL A 148 18.24 -2.59 29.00
C VAL A 148 19.74 -2.82 28.73
N ILE A 149 20.13 -2.83 27.46
CA ILE A 149 21.53 -2.76 27.05
C ILE A 149 21.82 -1.35 26.55
N VAL A 150 22.93 -0.80 27.01
CA VAL A 150 23.52 0.42 26.46
C VAL A 150 24.76 -0.01 25.71
N GLU A 151 24.73 0.11 24.39
CA GLU A 151 25.92 -0.05 23.55
C GLU A 151 26.42 1.32 23.13
N THR A 152 27.66 1.40 22.64
CA THR A 152 28.21 2.62 22.07
C THR A 152 28.20 2.48 20.55
N ASP A 153 27.62 3.45 19.84
CA ASP A 153 27.60 3.44 18.37
C ASP A 153 28.96 3.80 17.76
N GLN A 154 29.01 3.84 16.43
CA GLN A 154 30.22 4.19 15.68
C GLN A 154 30.71 5.63 15.94
N ASN A 155 29.86 6.51 16.48
CA ASN A 155 30.17 7.90 16.81
C ASN A 155 30.56 8.08 18.29
N GLY A 156 30.46 7.05 19.12
CA GLY A 156 30.73 7.14 20.56
C GLY A 156 29.49 7.42 21.41
N ASP A 157 28.29 7.47 20.81
CA ASP A 157 27.04 7.77 21.50
C ASP A 157 26.43 6.52 22.12
N GLU A 158 25.85 6.65 23.31
CA GLU A 158 25.10 5.58 23.97
C GLU A 158 23.80 5.28 23.22
N VAL A 159 23.67 4.06 22.71
CA VAL A 159 22.47 3.52 22.08
C VAL A 159 21.82 2.50 22.98
N ILE A 160 20.63 2.86 23.43
CA ILE A 160 19.77 1.99 24.25
C ILE A 160 19.03 1.01 23.33
N ASN A 161 19.23 -0.28 23.55
CA ASN A 161 18.57 -1.38 22.81
C ASN A 161 18.72 -1.21 21.28
N PRO A 162 19.95 -1.37 20.75
CA PRO A 162 20.25 -1.11 19.36
C PRO A 162 19.41 -1.97 18.41
N ILE A 163 19.13 -1.40 17.24
CA ILE A 163 18.42 -2.07 16.15
C ILE A 163 19.44 -2.53 15.12
N THR A 164 19.40 -3.81 14.78
CA THR A 164 20.12 -4.33 13.61
C THR A 164 19.26 -4.10 12.39
N ILE A 165 19.82 -3.40 11.40
CA ILE A 165 19.15 -3.12 10.12
C ILE A 165 19.99 -3.75 9.02
N GLU A 166 19.36 -4.60 8.23
CA GLU A 166 19.93 -5.16 7.01
C GLU A 166 19.06 -4.72 5.83
N THR A 167 19.68 -4.36 4.71
CA THR A 167 18.98 -3.90 3.50
C THR A 167 19.62 -4.47 2.25
N GLY A 168 18.82 -4.61 1.20
CA GLY A 168 19.33 -4.94 -0.12
C GLY A 168 18.29 -4.74 -1.21
N ALA A 169 18.69 -5.06 -2.43
CA ALA A 169 17.81 -5.02 -3.58
C ALA A 169 18.16 -6.12 -4.59
N PHE A 170 17.18 -6.52 -5.39
CA PHE A 170 17.35 -7.42 -6.51
C PHE A 170 16.46 -6.98 -7.67
N ASP A 171 16.90 -7.28 -8.88
CA ASP A 171 16.14 -7.07 -10.10
C ASP A 171 15.51 -8.40 -10.52
N LEU A 172 14.18 -8.43 -10.60
CA LEU A 172 13.42 -9.47 -11.26
C LEU A 172 13.42 -9.16 -12.75
N VAL A 173 14.16 -9.96 -13.51
CA VAL A 173 14.34 -9.79 -14.95
C VAL A 173 13.83 -11.00 -15.69
N ARG A 174 13.49 -10.80 -16.97
CA ARG A 174 13.06 -11.85 -17.87
C ARG A 174 14.12 -12.08 -18.95
N ASP A 175 14.58 -13.32 -19.08
CA ASP A 175 15.37 -13.77 -20.24
C ASP A 175 14.62 -14.89 -20.93
N GLN A 176 14.34 -14.68 -22.21
CA GLN A 176 13.50 -15.57 -23.02
C GLN A 176 12.12 -15.80 -22.36
N ASN A 177 11.95 -16.99 -21.75
CA ASN A 177 10.71 -17.45 -21.14
C ASN A 177 10.88 -17.80 -19.65
N ARG A 178 11.93 -17.30 -18.99
CA ARG A 178 12.17 -17.56 -17.57
C ARG A 178 12.46 -16.27 -16.83
N HIS A 179 11.92 -16.16 -15.62
CA HIS A 179 12.25 -15.08 -14.71
C HIS A 179 13.36 -15.51 -13.76
N TYR A 180 14.25 -14.58 -13.43
CA TYR A 180 15.32 -14.80 -12.48
C TYR A 180 15.61 -13.51 -11.71
N ALA A 181 16.14 -13.67 -10.50
CA ALA A 181 16.55 -12.56 -9.67
C ALA A 181 18.05 -12.29 -9.84
N VAL A 182 18.40 -11.03 -10.06
CA VAL A 182 19.78 -10.56 -10.15
C VAL A 182 20.06 -9.66 -8.94
N PRO A 183 21.04 -9.97 -8.08
CA PRO A 183 21.34 -9.14 -6.93
C PRO A 183 21.91 -7.79 -7.37
N VAL A 184 21.39 -6.72 -6.77
CA VAL A 184 21.88 -5.37 -7.02
C VAL A 184 23.04 -5.08 -6.07
N ARG A 185 24.27 -5.05 -6.60
CA ARG A 185 25.50 -4.97 -5.78
C ARG A 185 25.99 -3.55 -5.48
N THR A 186 25.52 -2.56 -6.21
CA THR A 186 25.88 -1.15 -5.97
C THR A 186 24.92 -0.53 -4.96
N ALA A 187 25.40 0.44 -4.18
CA ALA A 187 24.54 1.21 -3.28
C ALA A 187 23.46 1.92 -4.11
N PHE A 188 22.20 1.57 -3.88
CA PHE A 188 21.06 2.25 -4.48
C PHE A 188 20.18 2.81 -3.37
N SER A 189 19.78 4.07 -3.52
CA SER A 189 18.70 4.65 -2.75
C SER A 189 17.38 4.30 -3.43
N GLN A 190 16.43 3.77 -2.68
CA GLN A 190 15.04 3.73 -3.10
C GLN A 190 14.61 5.15 -3.51
N PRO A 191 13.89 5.34 -4.63
CA PRO A 191 13.35 6.64 -4.99
C PRO A 191 12.57 7.22 -3.80
N PRO A 192 12.73 8.51 -3.47
CA PRO A 192 11.98 9.10 -2.39
C PRO A 192 10.49 8.99 -2.72
N ALA A 193 9.72 8.38 -1.80
CA ALA A 193 8.28 8.36 -1.92
C ALA A 193 7.74 9.80 -1.92
N LEU A 194 6.70 10.06 -2.71
CA LEU A 194 6.02 11.35 -2.65
C LEU A 194 5.49 11.58 -1.23
N THR A 195 5.67 12.79 -0.73
CA THR A 195 5.08 13.16 0.55
C THR A 195 3.57 13.17 0.44
N VAL A 196 2.92 12.63 1.47
CA VAL A 196 1.45 12.65 1.59
C VAL A 196 0.97 14.10 1.70
N ALA A 197 1.63 14.95 2.47
CA ALA A 197 1.32 16.38 2.48
C ALA A 197 1.81 17.04 1.18
N LEU A 198 0.94 17.85 0.57
CA LEU A 198 1.30 18.66 -0.60
C LEU A 198 2.18 19.85 -0.18
N ASN A 199 3.23 20.11 -0.96
CA ASN A 199 4.03 21.32 -0.85
C ASN A 199 3.29 22.52 -1.48
N ASP A 200 3.82 23.73 -1.28
CA ASP A 200 3.14 24.97 -1.69
C ASP A 200 2.81 25.05 -3.19
N ASN A 201 3.65 24.47 -4.06
CA ASN A 201 3.46 24.48 -5.51
C ASN A 201 2.48 23.42 -6.04
N GLU A 202 2.06 22.46 -5.23
CA GLU A 202 1.12 21.41 -5.61
C GLU A 202 -0.29 21.63 -5.05
N ARG A 203 -0.45 22.60 -4.15
CA ARG A 203 -1.70 22.87 -3.46
C ARG A 203 -2.72 23.53 -4.38
N LEU A 204 -3.98 23.19 -4.14
CA LEU A 204 -5.11 23.85 -4.76
C LEU A 204 -5.31 25.21 -4.08
N ALA A 205 -5.20 26.31 -4.86
CA ALA A 205 -5.11 27.68 -4.34
C ALA A 205 -6.32 28.09 -3.49
N ASP A 206 -7.52 27.65 -3.87
CA ASP A 206 -8.79 28.04 -3.23
C ASP A 206 -9.17 27.13 -2.05
N ILE A 207 -8.29 26.20 -1.66
CA ILE A 207 -8.55 25.24 -0.58
C ILE A 207 -7.59 25.48 0.58
N SER A 208 -8.14 25.91 1.72
CA SER A 208 -7.38 26.19 2.93
C SER A 208 -7.03 24.92 3.73
N GLY A 209 -6.12 25.07 4.71
CA GLY A 209 -5.74 23.99 5.63
C GLY A 209 -4.77 22.96 5.02
N THR A 210 -4.40 21.93 5.76
CA THR A 210 -3.49 20.89 5.27
C THR A 210 -4.13 20.11 4.12
N GLN A 211 -3.41 19.98 3.01
CA GLN A 211 -3.84 19.22 1.84
C GLN A 211 -3.01 17.93 1.73
N LEU A 212 -3.69 16.79 1.67
CA LEU A 212 -3.11 15.45 1.57
C LEU A 212 -3.34 14.89 0.16
N ARG A 213 -2.29 14.28 -0.41
CA ARG A 213 -2.27 13.66 -1.73
C ARG A 213 -2.92 12.28 -1.69
N ALA A 214 -3.74 11.98 -2.70
CA ALA A 214 -4.10 10.61 -3.03
C ALA A 214 -2.89 9.80 -3.54
N ALA A 215 -2.89 8.48 -3.39
CA ALA A 215 -1.79 7.60 -3.84
C ALA A 215 -1.56 7.68 -5.35
N ASP A 216 -2.62 7.90 -6.12
CA ASP A 216 -2.61 8.08 -7.58
C ASP A 216 -2.39 9.52 -8.03
N ASN A 217 -2.21 10.44 -7.09
CA ASN A 217 -2.05 11.87 -7.33
C ASN A 217 -3.25 12.56 -8.03
N ARG A 218 -4.40 11.89 -8.20
CA ARG A 218 -5.59 12.42 -8.90
C ARG A 218 -6.51 13.24 -8.01
N HIS A 219 -6.40 13.07 -6.69
CA HIS A 219 -7.27 13.72 -5.72
C HIS A 219 -6.47 14.34 -4.57
N VAL A 220 -7.14 15.27 -3.89
CA VAL A 220 -6.64 15.97 -2.70
C VAL A 220 -7.68 15.84 -1.60
N GLN A 221 -7.21 15.65 -0.38
CA GLN A 221 -8.05 15.58 0.79
C GLN A 221 -7.66 16.67 1.79
N THR A 222 -8.66 17.28 2.43
CA THR A 222 -8.49 18.18 3.57
C THR A 222 -9.36 17.74 4.73
N PHE A 223 -9.08 18.28 5.92
CA PHE A 223 -9.84 17.96 7.12
C PHE A 223 -10.10 19.17 8.00
N GLN A 224 -11.17 19.05 8.78
CA GLN A 224 -11.49 19.90 9.90
C GLN A 224 -11.74 19.04 11.15
N ALA A 225 -11.08 19.37 12.24
CA ALA A 225 -11.38 18.76 13.54
C ALA A 225 -12.70 19.30 14.10
N LEU A 226 -13.54 18.40 14.59
CA LEU A 226 -14.83 18.68 15.22
C LEU A 226 -14.90 18.00 16.59
N PRO A 227 -15.53 18.61 17.61
CA PRO A 227 -15.83 17.94 18.86
C PRO A 227 -16.71 16.69 18.64
N HIS A 228 -16.50 15.64 19.43
CA HIS A 228 -17.31 14.42 19.36
C HIS A 228 -17.46 13.75 20.72
N ASP A 229 -18.69 13.45 21.14
CA ASP A 229 -18.97 12.96 22.50
C ASP A 229 -18.23 11.65 22.84
N THR A 230 -18.14 10.72 21.90
CA THR A 230 -17.49 9.41 22.12
C THR A 230 -15.97 9.46 22.02
N PHE A 231 -15.43 10.35 21.18
CA PHE A 231 -14.01 10.31 20.78
C PHE A 231 -13.24 11.53 21.27
N GLY A 232 -13.90 12.48 21.93
CA GLY A 232 -13.42 13.84 22.17
C GLY A 232 -13.37 14.68 20.89
N GLN A 233 -12.79 14.11 19.83
CA GLN A 233 -12.61 14.74 18.53
C GLN A 233 -12.86 13.75 17.39
N ILE A 234 -13.48 14.23 16.32
CA ILE A 234 -13.58 13.54 15.03
C ILE A 234 -13.13 14.49 13.92
N TYR A 235 -12.70 13.96 12.78
CA TYR A 235 -12.32 14.76 11.62
C TYR A 235 -13.42 14.66 10.57
N GLN A 236 -13.88 15.81 10.08
CA GLN A 236 -14.66 15.91 8.86
C GLN A 236 -13.70 16.08 7.69
N TRP A 237 -13.67 15.09 6.81
CA TRP A 237 -12.82 15.03 5.64
C TRP A 237 -13.57 15.50 4.41
N SER A 238 -12.93 16.30 3.56
CA SER A 238 -13.42 16.67 2.24
C SER A 238 -12.43 16.24 1.16
N VAL A 239 -12.96 15.72 0.06
CA VAL A 239 -12.16 15.22 -1.07
C VAL A 239 -12.47 16.04 -2.31
N PHE A 240 -11.41 16.43 -3.01
CA PHE A 240 -11.42 17.26 -4.20
C PHE A 240 -10.61 16.59 -5.31
N ASP A 241 -10.98 16.81 -6.57
CA ASP A 241 -10.08 16.51 -7.68
C ASP A 241 -9.00 17.60 -7.86
N ARG A 242 -8.08 17.38 -8.80
CA ARG A 242 -7.00 18.33 -9.11
C ARG A 242 -7.46 19.64 -9.76
N THR A 243 -8.71 19.75 -10.18
CA THR A 243 -9.29 21.01 -10.67
C THR A 243 -9.88 21.85 -9.53
N GLY A 244 -9.99 21.28 -8.33
CA GLY A 244 -10.61 21.90 -7.16
C GLY A 244 -12.09 21.55 -7.00
N GLU A 245 -12.66 20.71 -7.87
CA GLU A 245 -14.05 20.28 -7.75
C GLU A 245 -14.21 19.32 -6.56
N ARG A 246 -15.18 19.61 -5.68
CA ARG A 246 -15.47 18.78 -4.51
C ARG A 246 -16.19 17.50 -4.93
N LYS A 247 -15.58 16.33 -4.66
CA LYS A 247 -16.17 15.01 -4.92
C LYS A 247 -17.00 14.48 -3.75
N GLY A 248 -16.79 14.98 -2.55
CA GLY A 248 -17.59 14.62 -1.38
C GLY A 248 -16.82 14.67 -0.07
N GLY A 249 -17.23 13.86 0.91
CA GLY A 249 -16.58 13.82 2.21
C GLY A 249 -17.10 12.72 3.12
N TYR A 250 -16.43 12.53 4.26
CA TYR A 250 -16.79 11.55 5.28
C TYR A 250 -16.26 11.99 6.65
N THR A 251 -16.63 11.28 7.71
CA THR A 251 -16.09 11.51 9.05
C THR A 251 -15.25 10.33 9.53
N SER A 252 -14.18 10.61 10.27
CA SER A 252 -13.36 9.58 10.90
C SER A 252 -12.61 10.11 12.11
N PRO A 253 -12.40 9.31 13.16
CA PRO A 253 -11.56 9.70 14.29
C PRO A 253 -10.05 9.72 13.97
N TYR A 254 -9.62 9.25 12.79
CA TYR A 254 -8.21 9.10 12.43
C TYR A 254 -7.82 9.87 11.17
N SER A 255 -6.52 10.18 11.08
CA SER A 255 -5.87 10.55 9.82
C SER A 255 -5.88 9.37 8.86
N ARG A 256 -6.33 9.59 7.62
CA ARG A 256 -6.59 8.52 6.65
C ARG A 256 -5.97 8.86 5.31
N ALA A 257 -4.65 8.78 5.28
CA ALA A 257 -3.86 8.82 4.07
C ALA A 257 -2.78 7.73 4.12
N PRO A 258 -2.35 7.19 2.97
CA PRO A 258 -2.83 7.53 1.62
C PRO A 258 -4.22 6.95 1.31
N PHE A 259 -4.84 7.43 0.22
CA PHE A 259 -6.17 7.07 -0.24
C PHE A 259 -6.25 7.09 -1.78
N VAL A 260 -7.27 6.48 -2.36
CA VAL A 260 -7.63 6.66 -3.78
C VAL A 260 -9.13 6.85 -3.93
N VAL A 261 -9.58 7.36 -5.07
CA VAL A 261 -11.00 7.54 -5.38
C VAL A 261 -11.32 6.86 -6.70
N ASP A 262 -12.34 6.02 -6.68
CA ASP A 262 -12.86 5.30 -7.83
C ASP A 262 -14.39 5.44 -7.89
N ASP A 263 -14.92 5.96 -8.99
CA ASP A 263 -16.36 6.21 -9.22
C ASP A 263 -17.14 6.75 -7.99
N GLY A 264 -16.62 7.81 -7.36
CA GLY A 264 -17.24 8.41 -6.16
C GLY A 264 -17.12 7.56 -4.89
N THR A 265 -16.34 6.48 -4.92
CA THR A 265 -15.95 5.65 -3.77
C THR A 265 -14.54 6.00 -3.35
N LEU A 266 -14.36 6.40 -2.10
CA LEU A 266 -13.05 6.55 -1.48
C LEU A 266 -12.59 5.19 -0.97
N VAL A 267 -11.39 4.77 -1.38
CA VAL A 267 -10.76 3.53 -0.92
C VAL A 267 -9.58 3.86 -0.01
N ILE A 268 -9.60 3.32 1.21
CA ILE A 268 -8.60 3.56 2.25
C ILE A 268 -8.28 2.28 3.04
N ARG A 269 -7.06 2.18 3.56
CA ARG A 269 -6.73 1.22 4.62
C ARG A 269 -7.04 1.84 5.97
N ASP A 270 -8.04 1.29 6.65
CA ASP A 270 -8.42 1.65 8.01
C ASP A 270 -7.59 0.88 9.03
N GLN A 271 -7.12 1.60 10.06
CA GLN A 271 -6.35 1.02 11.17
C GLN A 271 -7.28 0.23 12.11
N PRO A 272 -6.73 -0.72 12.91
CA PRO A 272 -7.53 -1.40 13.91
C PRO A 272 -8.02 -0.40 14.96
N PHE A 273 -9.26 -0.52 15.36
CA PHE A 273 -9.93 0.43 16.24
C PHE A 273 -10.95 -0.25 17.14
N GLY A 274 -10.98 0.14 18.41
CA GLY A 274 -12.03 -0.25 19.35
C GLY A 274 -12.50 0.92 20.21
N TYR A 275 -13.78 0.91 20.57
CA TYR A 275 -14.39 1.92 21.44
C TYR A 275 -15.54 1.35 22.25
N ALA A 276 -15.81 1.98 23.40
CA ALA A 276 -16.99 1.71 24.20
C ALA A 276 -18.19 2.48 23.64
N GLU A 277 -19.31 1.80 23.45
CA GLU A 277 -20.59 2.41 23.11
C GLU A 277 -21.26 3.03 24.34
N ALA A 278 -22.28 3.87 24.12
CA ALA A 278 -23.04 4.50 25.20
C ALA A 278 -23.74 3.50 26.14
N ASN A 279 -24.02 2.29 25.66
CA ASN A 279 -24.59 1.19 26.45
C ASN A 279 -23.52 0.40 27.27
N GLY A 280 -22.25 0.80 27.19
CA GLY A 280 -21.13 0.13 27.85
C GLY A 280 -20.58 -1.10 27.12
N SER A 281 -21.13 -1.48 25.97
CA SER A 281 -20.57 -2.55 25.13
C SER A 281 -19.30 -2.09 24.44
N TRP A 282 -18.40 -3.04 24.18
CA TRP A 282 -17.15 -2.81 23.45
C TRP A 282 -17.31 -3.25 22.01
N THR A 283 -17.02 -2.34 21.08
CA THR A 283 -16.95 -2.63 19.64
C THR A 283 -15.50 -2.57 19.20
N GLU A 284 -15.05 -3.59 18.46
CA GLU A 284 -13.69 -3.67 17.92
C GLU A 284 -13.71 -4.03 16.44
N ARG A 285 -12.77 -3.47 15.70
CA ARG A 285 -12.53 -3.73 14.28
C ARG A 285 -11.04 -3.92 14.07
N GLY A 286 -10.65 -4.98 13.35
CA GLY A 286 -9.28 -5.18 12.89
C GLY A 286 -8.88 -4.18 11.81
N THR A 287 -7.71 -4.38 11.22
CA THR A 287 -7.27 -3.63 10.03
C THR A 287 -8.13 -4.02 8.82
N ARG A 288 -8.57 -3.03 8.02
CA ARG A 288 -9.49 -3.25 6.89
C ARG A 288 -9.14 -2.38 5.69
N LEU A 289 -9.39 -2.88 4.49
CA LEU A 289 -9.62 -2.04 3.31
C LEU A 289 -11.09 -1.63 3.30
N VAL A 290 -11.39 -0.35 3.08
CA VAL A 290 -12.76 0.17 3.19
C VAL A 290 -13.09 1.03 1.97
N GLY A 291 -14.25 0.79 1.39
CA GLY A 291 -14.86 1.66 0.37
C GLY A 291 -15.93 2.55 0.99
N ILE A 292 -15.81 3.87 0.84
CA ILE A 292 -16.73 4.86 1.39
C ILE A 292 -17.40 5.62 0.24
N ASN A 293 -18.73 5.67 0.24
CA ASN A 293 -19.48 6.51 -0.68
C ASN A 293 -19.20 7.99 -0.37
N LEU A 294 -18.55 8.74 -1.26
CA LEU A 294 -18.23 10.15 -1.01
C LEU A 294 -19.45 11.07 -0.98
N ALA A 295 -20.55 10.70 -1.64
CA ALA A 295 -21.78 11.49 -1.63
C ALA A 295 -22.51 11.41 -0.29
N SER A 296 -22.56 10.23 0.34
CA SER A 296 -23.23 10.03 1.64
C SER A 296 -22.29 10.02 2.84
N GLY A 297 -20.98 9.85 2.62
CA GLY A 297 -19.98 9.66 3.67
C GLY A 297 -20.04 8.31 4.39
N THR A 298 -20.80 7.34 3.87
CA THR A 298 -21.05 6.05 4.53
C THR A 298 -20.18 4.94 3.95
N GLU A 299 -19.75 4.01 4.81
CA GLU A 299 -19.10 2.76 4.39
C GLU A 299 -20.03 1.96 3.46
N ARG A 300 -19.56 1.63 2.25
CA ARG A 300 -20.26 0.76 1.28
C ARG A 300 -19.91 -0.70 1.51
N TRP A 301 -18.62 -0.96 1.74
CA TRP A 301 -18.06 -2.28 1.95
C TRP A 301 -16.78 -2.17 2.78
N SER A 302 -16.40 -3.28 3.41
CA SER A 302 -15.07 -3.44 4.01
C SER A 302 -14.57 -4.87 3.82
N PHE A 303 -13.24 -4.98 3.79
CA PHE A 303 -12.54 -6.23 3.59
C PHE A 303 -11.38 -6.32 4.61
N PRO A 304 -11.23 -7.41 5.37
CA PRO A 304 -10.17 -7.53 6.36
C PRO A 304 -8.80 -7.66 5.68
N VAL A 305 -7.80 -6.92 6.15
CA VAL A 305 -6.43 -7.00 5.61
C VAL A 305 -5.42 -7.23 6.71
N LEU A 306 -4.24 -7.77 6.36
CA LEU A 306 -3.17 -8.03 7.32
C LEU A 306 -2.74 -6.75 8.05
N ASP A 307 -2.73 -6.81 9.38
CA ASP A 307 -2.03 -5.79 10.18
C ASP A 307 -0.52 -6.01 10.03
N GLN A 308 0.20 -4.95 9.69
CA GLN A 308 1.64 -4.96 9.52
C GLN A 308 2.37 -4.64 10.83
N GLU A 309 1.63 -4.29 11.88
CA GLU A 309 2.15 -3.97 13.19
C GLU A 309 1.90 -5.12 14.17
N TYR A 310 2.93 -5.49 14.93
CA TYR A 310 2.78 -6.47 16.00
C TYR A 310 2.13 -5.80 17.21
N ARG A 311 0.90 -6.25 17.53
CA ARG A 311 0.12 -5.75 18.68
C ARG A 311 -0.10 -6.81 19.77
N GLY A 312 0.58 -7.95 19.66
CA GLY A 312 0.49 -9.03 20.64
C GLY A 312 1.33 -8.79 21.90
N PRO A 313 1.28 -9.73 22.86
CA PRO A 313 2.08 -9.65 24.07
C PRO A 313 3.57 -9.72 23.72
N LEU A 314 4.36 -8.79 24.26
CA LEU A 314 5.81 -8.91 24.20
C LEU A 314 6.25 -9.98 25.23
N PRO A 315 7.21 -10.86 24.89
CA PRO A 315 7.78 -11.74 25.88
C PRO A 315 8.44 -10.91 27.00
N PRO A 316 8.44 -11.43 28.25
CA PRO A 316 9.05 -10.76 29.39
C PRO A 316 10.55 -10.53 29.24
#